data_AF-A0A0F9MCA3-F1
#
_entry.id   AF-A0A0F9MCA3-F1
#
_cell.length_a   1.000
_cell.length_b   1.000
_cell.length_c   1.000
_cell.angle_alpha   90.00
_cell.angle_beta   90.00
_cell.angle_gamma   90.00
#
_symmetry.space_group_name_H-M   'P 1'
#
loop_
_entity.id
_entity.type
_entity.pdbx_description
1 polymer ?
#
loop_
_entity_poly.entity_id
_entity_poly.type
_entity_poly.pdbx_seq_one_letter_code
_entity_poly.pdbx_strand_id
1 'polypeptide(L)'
;MPSIVVDMTAAAMPLVTEKRNAKVKPSLLVVDNVTALADSELELMDIFTTDASIVAATGAAIVGAAQAVNRLRINVSLLACVSMQDELKDVKFLGGARVDRTVLGVATLDAGCHVTLGYDLE
;
A
#
# COMPACT_ATOMS: atom_id res chain seq x y z
N MET A 1 -18.16 -0.37 3.07
CA MET A 1 -16.71 -0.08 2.92
C MET A 1 -16.00 -1.34 2.50
N PRO A 2 -15.38 -1.37 1.32
CA PRO A 2 -14.47 -2.46 0.95
C PRO A 2 -13.25 -2.49 1.87
N SER A 3 -12.75 -3.70 2.12
CA SER A 3 -11.50 -3.93 2.86
C SER A 3 -10.68 -4.98 2.14
N ILE A 4 -9.37 -4.81 2.13
CA ILE A 4 -8.42 -5.81 1.64
C ILE A 4 -7.48 -6.21 2.76
N VAL A 5 -7.11 -7.49 2.79
CA VAL A 5 -6.04 -8.03 3.64
C VAL A 5 -4.96 -8.58 2.72
N VAL A 6 -3.72 -8.22 2.98
CA VAL A 6 -2.58 -8.70 2.21
C VAL A 6 -1.49 -9.22 3.12
N ASP A 7 -1.01 -10.42 2.80
CA ASP A 7 0.15 -11.04 3.42
C ASP A 7 1.42 -10.50 2.75
N MET A 8 2.34 -9.96 3.54
CA MET A 8 3.55 -9.32 3.02
C MET A 8 4.64 -10.34 2.63
N THR A 9 4.31 -11.19 1.64
CA THR A 9 5.18 -12.24 1.08
C THR A 9 6.13 -11.75 -0.02
N ALA A 10 5.97 -10.51 -0.48
CA ALA A 10 6.77 -9.85 -1.51
C ALA A 10 7.06 -8.39 -1.09
N ALA A 11 8.13 -7.81 -1.65
CA ALA A 11 8.58 -6.47 -1.28
C ALA A 11 7.56 -5.36 -1.60
N ALA A 12 6.70 -5.58 -2.60
CA ALA A 12 5.68 -4.62 -3.03
C ALA A 12 4.36 -5.35 -3.32
N MET A 13 3.30 -4.96 -2.63
CA MET A 13 1.98 -5.58 -2.73
C MET A 13 0.89 -4.56 -3.06
N PRO A 14 0.02 -4.84 -4.06
CA PRO A 14 -1.10 -3.97 -4.36
C PRO A 14 -2.19 -4.10 -3.28
N LEU A 15 -2.65 -2.97 -2.74
CA LEU A 15 -3.80 -2.89 -1.83
C LEU A 15 -5.07 -2.56 -2.60
N VAL A 16 -5.01 -1.59 -3.51
CA VAL A 16 -6.15 -1.20 -4.33
C VAL A 16 -5.67 -0.96 -5.75
N THR A 17 -6.26 -1.68 -6.71
CA THR A 17 -5.99 -1.45 -8.13
C THR A 17 -6.60 -0.13 -8.57
N GLU A 18 -5.90 0.57 -9.46
CA GLU A 18 -6.32 1.87 -9.98
C GLU A 18 -7.74 1.84 -10.56
N LYS A 19 -8.53 2.85 -10.22
CA LYS A 19 -9.78 3.19 -10.91
C LYS A 19 -9.64 4.60 -11.46
N ARG A 20 -9.97 4.78 -12.75
CA ARG A 20 -9.79 6.04 -13.48
C ARG A 20 -10.43 7.22 -12.73
N ASN A 21 -9.64 8.27 -12.50
CA ASN A 21 -10.05 9.48 -11.78
C ASN A 21 -10.58 9.26 -10.35
N ALA A 22 -10.32 8.11 -9.74
CA ALA A 22 -10.70 7.84 -8.35
C ALA A 22 -9.53 8.11 -7.40
N LYS A 23 -9.84 8.53 -6.18
CA LYS A 23 -8.92 8.63 -5.06
C LYS A 23 -9.26 7.54 -4.07
N VAL A 24 -8.23 6.88 -3.53
CA VAL A 24 -8.41 5.89 -2.46
C VAL A 24 -8.23 6.63 -1.15
N LYS A 25 -9.32 6.74 -0.38
CA LYS A 25 -9.28 7.31 0.97
C LYS A 25 -9.25 6.18 1.99
N PRO A 26 -8.13 5.98 2.70
CA PRO A 26 -8.06 5.01 3.79
C PRO A 26 -9.01 5.42 4.93
N SER A 27 -9.83 4.48 5.39
CA SER A 27 -10.73 4.65 6.54
C SER A 27 -10.29 3.80 7.75
N LEU A 28 -9.53 2.73 7.49
CA LEU A 28 -8.94 1.86 8.50
C LEU A 28 -7.62 1.31 7.96
N LEU A 29 -6.59 1.29 8.80
CA LEU A 29 -5.37 0.56 8.53
C LEU A 29 -4.98 -0.25 9.75
N VAL A 30 -4.83 -1.56 9.57
CA VAL A 30 -4.31 -2.47 10.60
C VAL A 30 -3.07 -3.14 10.04
N VAL A 31 -2.01 -3.11 10.82
CA VAL A 31 -0.78 -3.86 10.56
C VAL A 31 -0.59 -4.83 11.70
N ASP A 32 -0.70 -6.11 11.39
CA ASP A 32 -0.43 -7.19 12.33
C ASP A 32 0.96 -7.76 12.03
N ASN A 33 1.90 -7.56 12.95
CA ASN A 33 3.25 -8.09 12.89
C ASN A 33 3.49 -9.11 14.01
N VAL A 34 2.42 -9.69 14.58
CA VAL A 34 2.51 -10.60 15.73
C VAL A 34 3.14 -11.93 15.35
N THR A 35 2.84 -12.44 14.16
CA THR A 35 3.41 -13.70 13.66
C THR A 35 4.66 -13.50 12.83
N ALA A 36 5.13 -12.26 12.69
CA ALA A 36 6.34 -11.96 11.97
C ALA A 36 7.59 -12.40 12.75
N LEU A 37 8.71 -12.53 12.04
CA LEU A 37 10.00 -12.95 12.58
C LEU A 37 10.91 -11.77 12.94
N ALA A 38 10.54 -10.54 12.56
CA ALA A 38 11.32 -9.33 12.81
C ALA A 38 10.46 -8.05 12.75
N ASP A 39 11.09 -6.93 13.09
CA ASP A 39 10.53 -5.59 12.91
C ASP A 39 10.29 -5.28 11.43
N SER A 40 9.20 -4.56 11.17
CA SER A 40 8.74 -4.24 9.82
C SER A 40 8.60 -2.74 9.62
N GLU A 41 9.22 -2.22 8.58
CA GLU A 41 8.98 -0.87 8.06
C GLU A 41 8.10 -0.98 6.81
N LEU A 42 6.93 -0.36 6.85
CA LEU A 42 5.93 -0.37 5.80
C LEU A 42 5.81 1.01 5.18
N GLU A 43 5.78 1.06 3.85
CA GLU A 43 5.59 2.27 3.08
C GLU A 43 4.38 2.12 2.19
N LEU A 44 3.34 2.93 2.44
CA LEU A 44 2.17 2.98 1.58
C LEU A 44 2.39 4.06 0.53
N MET A 45 2.26 3.66 -0.73
CA MET A 45 2.59 4.48 -1.88
C MET A 45 1.43 4.58 -2.84
N ASP A 46 1.36 5.71 -3.54
CA ASP A 46 0.59 5.83 -4.77
C ASP A 46 1.19 4.92 -5.83
N ILE A 47 0.35 4.23 -6.59
CA ILE A 47 0.77 3.61 -7.84
C ILE A 47 -0.01 4.25 -8.98
N PHE A 48 0.72 4.97 -9.82
CA PHE A 48 0.25 5.37 -11.14
C PHE A 48 0.64 4.26 -12.09
N THR A 49 -0.30 3.35 -12.36
CA THR A 49 -0.12 2.50 -13.54
C THR A 49 -0.16 3.43 -14.75
N THR A 50 0.71 3.22 -15.72
CA THR A 50 0.60 3.88 -17.02
C THR A 50 -0.70 3.39 -17.65
N ASP A 51 -1.78 4.14 -17.42
CA ASP A 51 -3.12 3.76 -17.81
C ASP A 51 -3.13 3.45 -19.32
N ALA A 52 -3.46 2.20 -19.68
CA ALA A 52 -3.60 1.79 -21.07
C ALA A 52 -4.62 2.68 -21.80
N SER A 53 -5.57 3.26 -21.08
CA SER A 53 -6.55 4.22 -21.61
C SER A 53 -5.99 5.62 -21.85
N ILE A 54 -4.89 6.02 -21.19
CA ILE A 54 -4.13 7.24 -21.53
C ILE A 54 -3.32 6.98 -22.81
N VAL A 55 -2.64 5.83 -22.91
CA VAL A 55 -1.95 5.43 -24.15
C VAL A 55 -2.92 5.37 -25.32
N ALA A 56 -4.13 4.83 -25.11
CA ALA A 56 -5.19 4.80 -26.12
C ALA A 56 -5.72 6.19 -26.50
N ALA A 57 -5.72 7.16 -25.58
CA ALA A 57 -6.23 8.51 -25.83
C ALA A 57 -5.18 9.45 -26.44
N THR A 58 -3.90 9.30 -26.09
CA THR A 58 -2.82 10.21 -26.55
C THR A 58 -1.94 9.59 -27.62
N GLY A 59 -2.04 8.28 -27.87
CA GLY A 59 -1.20 7.55 -28.82
C GLY A 59 0.26 7.39 -28.36
N ALA A 60 0.60 7.87 -27.17
CA ALA A 60 1.94 7.81 -26.61
C ALA A 60 1.96 6.90 -25.38
N ALA A 61 2.79 5.85 -25.43
CA ALA A 61 3.20 5.16 -24.22
C ALA A 61 3.92 6.19 -23.34
N ILE A 62 3.39 6.48 -22.15
CA ILE A 62 4.16 7.25 -21.18
C ILE A 62 5.31 6.34 -20.73
N VAL A 63 6.51 6.61 -21.25
CA VAL A 63 7.76 6.04 -20.75
C VAL A 63 8.10 6.77 -19.45
N GLY A 64 7.29 6.53 -18.43
CA GLY A 64 7.55 6.94 -17.06
C GLY A 64 7.60 5.67 -16.24
N ALA A 65 8.72 5.42 -15.56
CA ALA A 65 8.74 4.38 -14.53
C ALA A 65 7.55 4.62 -13.59
N ALA A 66 6.88 3.56 -13.13
CA ALA A 66 5.82 3.67 -12.13
C ALA A 66 6.32 4.56 -11.00
N GLN A 67 5.77 5.77 -10.89
CA GLN A 67 6.17 6.71 -9.86
C GLN A 67 5.47 6.27 -8.58
N ALA A 68 6.22 5.65 -7.69
CA ALA A 68 5.72 5.31 -6.37
C ALA A 68 5.99 6.50 -5.45
N VAL A 69 4.92 7.22 -5.06
CA VAL A 69 5.03 8.35 -4.14
C VAL A 69 4.64 7.87 -2.76
N ASN A 70 5.57 7.87 -1.81
CA ASN A 70 5.30 7.49 -0.43
C ASN A 70 4.36 8.52 0.22
N ARG A 71 3.25 8.04 0.77
CA ARG A 71 2.25 8.84 1.50
C ARG A 71 2.28 8.61 3.00
N LEU A 72 2.63 7.41 3.42
CA LEU A 72 2.59 7.01 4.82
C LEU A 72 3.66 5.95 5.07
N ARG A 73 4.41 6.13 6.15
CA ARG A 73 5.40 5.18 6.62
C ARG A 73 5.05 4.73 8.03
N ILE A 74 5.14 3.44 8.28
CA ILE A 74 4.75 2.80 9.54
C ILE A 74 5.86 1.86 9.96
N ASN A 75 6.36 2.06 11.18
CA ASN A 75 7.26 1.11 11.82
C ASN A 75 6.47 0.29 12.82
N VAL A 76 6.48 -1.04 12.66
CA VAL A 76 5.83 -1.97 13.58
C VAL A 76 6.87 -2.95 14.10
N SER A 77 7.02 -2.97 15.41
CA SER A 77 7.93 -3.89 16.09
C SER A 77 7.44 -5.34 15.98
N LEU A 78 8.35 -6.27 16.16
CA LEU A 78 8.08 -7.69 16.34
C LEU A 78 7.08 -7.90 17.50
N LEU A 79 6.13 -8.83 17.32
CA LEU A 79 5.06 -9.14 18.27
C LEU A 79 4.05 -7.98 18.51
N ALA A 80 4.06 -6.95 17.67
CA ALA A 80 3.16 -5.81 17.80
C ALA A 80 2.08 -5.80 16.71
N CYS A 81 0.95 -5.17 17.04
CA CYS A 81 -0.11 -4.83 16.10
C CYS A 81 -0.41 -3.34 16.24
N VAL A 82 -0.57 -2.66 15.11
CA VAL A 82 -0.89 -1.23 15.05
C VAL A 82 -2.19 -1.07 14.27
N SER A 83 -3.12 -0.27 14.81
CA SER A 83 -4.37 0.09 14.15
C SER A 83 -4.51 1.60 14.11
N MET A 84 -4.89 2.16 12.97
CA MET A 84 -5.08 3.58 12.75
C MET A 84 -6.41 3.83 12.03
N GLN A 85 -7.08 4.93 12.38
CA GLN A 85 -8.35 5.35 11.77
C GLN A 85 -8.39 6.86 11.61
N ASP A 86 -8.41 7.60 12.73
CA ASP A 86 -8.53 9.06 12.72
C ASP A 86 -7.26 9.73 12.16
N GLU A 87 -6.12 9.08 12.27
CA GLU A 87 -4.83 9.52 11.72
C GLU A 87 -4.82 9.49 10.19
N LEU A 88 -5.73 8.73 9.58
CA LEU A 88 -5.78 8.52 8.12
C LEU A 88 -6.66 9.55 7.40
N LYS A 89 -7.36 10.43 8.13
CA LYS A 89 -8.37 11.36 7.56
C LYS A 89 -7.83 12.28 6.46
N ASP A 90 -6.55 12.63 6.54
CA ASP A 90 -5.87 13.55 5.62
C ASP A 90 -5.02 12.81 4.57
N VAL A 91 -4.90 11.47 4.69
CA VAL A 91 -4.17 10.65 3.72
C VAL A 91 -5.08 10.34 2.53
N LYS A 92 -4.57 10.53 1.32
CA LYS A 92 -5.27 10.16 0.08
C LYS A 92 -4.27 9.57 -0.89
N PHE A 93 -4.59 8.40 -1.42
CA PHE A 93 -3.79 7.80 -2.48
C PHE A 93 -4.41 8.15 -3.84
N LEU A 94 -3.54 8.51 -4.78
CA LEU A 94 -3.93 8.83 -6.14
C LEU A 94 -3.70 7.62 -7.05
N GLY A 95 -4.71 7.27 -7.86
CA GLY A 95 -4.65 6.09 -8.71
C GLY A 95 -4.89 4.81 -7.91
N GLY A 96 -3.88 3.95 -7.82
CA GLY A 96 -3.90 2.77 -6.95
C GLY A 96 -3.14 2.99 -5.63
N ALA A 97 -3.36 2.07 -4.68
CA ALA A 97 -2.59 2.01 -3.44
C ALA A 97 -1.72 0.75 -3.42
N ARG A 98 -0.44 0.91 -3.07
CA ARG A 98 0.54 -0.17 -2.89
C ARG A 98 1.15 -0.06 -1.51
N VAL A 99 1.53 -1.19 -0.92
CA VAL A 99 2.36 -1.23 0.28
C VAL A 99 3.65 -1.96 -0.01
N ASP A 100 4.77 -1.36 0.38
CA ASP A 100 6.06 -2.01 0.38
C ASP A 100 6.49 -2.30 1.81
N ARG A 101 7.17 -3.43 2.01
CA ARG A 101 7.72 -3.79 3.31
C ARG A 101 9.23 -3.96 3.20
N THR A 102 9.93 -3.31 4.12
CA THR A 102 11.33 -3.56 4.41
C THR A 102 11.42 -4.24 5.77
N VAL A 103 12.04 -5.42 5.81
CA VAL A 103 12.30 -6.14 7.07
C VAL A 103 13.71 -5.78 7.55
N LEU A 104 13.82 -5.27 8.76
CA LEU A 104 15.12 -4.91 9.34
C LEU A 104 15.82 -6.17 9.86
N GLY A 105 16.98 -6.50 9.28
CA GLY A 105 17.86 -7.55 9.81
C GLY A 105 17.60 -8.98 9.34
N VAL A 106 16.70 -9.21 8.37
CA VAL A 106 16.42 -10.55 7.82
C VAL A 106 16.46 -10.52 6.29
N ALA A 107 17.13 -11.51 5.68
CA ALA A 107 17.30 -11.62 4.21
C ALA A 107 16.11 -12.25 3.47
N THR A 108 15.09 -12.71 4.19
CA THR A 108 13.93 -13.42 3.65
C THR A 108 12.65 -12.64 3.87
N LEU A 109 11.76 -12.71 2.88
CA LEU A 109 10.40 -12.22 2.94
C LEU A 109 9.62 -13.10 3.91
N ASP A 110 9.09 -12.48 4.96
CA ASP A 110 8.36 -13.17 6.02
C ASP A 110 6.85 -13.01 5.81
N ALA A 111 6.13 -14.09 5.57
CA ALA A 111 4.68 -14.02 5.35
C ALA A 111 3.86 -13.64 6.60
N GLY A 112 4.49 -13.58 7.79
CA GLY A 112 3.80 -13.37 9.07
C GLY A 112 3.41 -11.92 9.39
N CYS A 113 3.57 -10.99 8.44
CA CYS A 113 3.08 -9.61 8.58
C CYS A 113 1.88 -9.38 7.66
N HIS A 114 0.75 -9.00 8.25
CA HIS A 114 -0.51 -8.82 7.56
C HIS A 114 -0.91 -7.34 7.57
N VAL A 115 -1.26 -6.82 6.41
CA VAL A 115 -1.74 -5.44 6.24
C VAL A 115 -3.20 -5.48 5.83
N THR A 116 -4.07 -4.87 6.62
CA THR A 116 -5.49 -4.70 6.32
C THR A 116 -5.79 -3.24 6.06
N LEU A 117 -6.32 -2.94 4.87
CA LEU A 117 -6.75 -1.59 4.50
C LEU A 117 -8.26 -1.57 4.26
N GLY A 118 -8.99 -0.82 5.09
CA GLY A 118 -10.33 -0.35 4.79
C GLY A 118 -10.26 0.97 4.02
N TYR A 119 -11.04 1.10 2.96
CA TYR A 119 -10.99 2.29 2.10
C TYR A 119 -12.35 2.66 1.52
N ASP A 120 -12.45 3.92 1.10
CA ASP A 120 -13.50 4.44 0.24
C ASP A 120 -12.90 4.97 -1.06
N LEU A 121 -13.68 4.90 -2.14
CA LEU A 121 -13.33 5.49 -3.42
C LEU A 121 -14.06 6.83 -3.56
N GLU A 122 -13.30 7.92 -3.68
CA GLU A 122 -13.78 9.29 -3.97
C GLU A 122 -13.56 9.65 -5.45
#